data_AF-A0A1W9YWY0-F1
#
_entry.id   AF-A0A1W9YWY0-F1
#
_cell.length_a   1.000
_cell.length_b   1.000
_cell.length_c   1.000
_cell.angle_alpha   90.00
_cell.angle_beta   90.00
_cell.angle_gamma   90.00
#
_symmetry.space_group_name_H-M   'P 1'
#
loop_
_entity.id
_entity.type
_entity.pdbx_description
1 polymer ?
#
loop_
_entity_poly.entity_id
_entity_poly.type
_entity_poly.pdbx_seq_one_letter_code
_entity_poly.pdbx_strand_id
1 'polypeptide(L)' 'MSAGHIIQIFRRVLGPVEVAPHSDFFELGGDSLLATRVLSAIARDFGTELSWDDFIENPSPDGLFAKLTAAVR' A
#
# COMPACT_ATOMS: atom_id res chain seq x y z
N MET A 1 1.24 4.97 -15.04
CA MET A 1 0.69 4.95 -13.67
C MET A 1 1.81 4.49 -12.74
N SER A 2 2.06 5.17 -11.62
CA SER A 2 3.18 4.89 -10.71
C SER A 2 2.67 4.73 -9.27
N ALA A 3 3.52 4.24 -8.35
CA ALA A 3 3.20 4.08 -6.93
C ALA A 3 2.92 5.39 -6.17
N GLY A 4 2.96 6.54 -6.83
CA GLY A 4 2.69 7.86 -6.23
C GLY A 4 1.37 7.93 -5.47
N HIS A 5 0.32 7.26 -5.95
CA HIS A 5 -0.97 7.24 -5.26
C HIS A 5 -0.93 6.37 -3.99
N ILE A 6 -0.22 5.24 -4.01
CA ILE A 6 -0.05 4.38 -2.82
C ILE A 6 0.79 5.11 -1.76
N ILE A 7 1.81 5.88 -2.16
CA ILE A 7 2.55 6.77 -1.25
C ILE A 7 1.61 7.74 -0.51
N GLN A 8 0.62 8.32 -1.21
CA GLN A 8 -0.36 9.21 -0.56
C GLN A 8 -1.29 8.46 0.40
N ILE A 9 -1.65 7.20 0.09
CA ILE A 9 -2.41 6.35 1.00
C ILE A 9 -1.60 6.06 2.26
N PHE A 10 -0.32 5.70 2.13
CA PHE A 10 0.59 5.45 3.26
C PHE A 10 0.69 6.69 4.15
N ARG A 11 0.97 7.86 3.59
CA ARG A 11 1.02 9.13 4.33
C ARG A 11 -0.28 9.46 5.06
N ARG A 12 -1.43 9.16 4.47
CA ARG A 12 -2.73 9.38 5.11
C ARG A 12 -2.96 8.45 6.30
N VAL A 13 -2.48 7.21 6.21
CA VAL A 13 -2.71 6.17 7.22
C VAL A 13 -1.68 6.20 8.34
N LEU A 14 -0.40 6.34 8.01
CA LEU A 14 0.73 6.36 8.94
C LEU A 14 0.95 7.75 9.58
N GLY A 15 0.36 8.80 9.00
CA GLY A 15 0.58 10.17 9.42
C GLY A 15 1.78 10.82 8.70
N PRO A 16 2.32 11.93 9.23
CA PRO A 16 3.32 12.76 8.56
C PRO A 16 4.71 12.12 8.55
N VAL A 17 4.84 10.99 7.86
CA VAL A 17 6.10 10.26 7.63
C VAL A 17 6.57 10.47 6.20
N GLU A 18 7.89 10.48 6.02
CA GLU A 18 8.48 10.46 4.69
C GLU A 18 8.37 9.04 4.12
N VAL A 19 7.75 8.90 2.95
CA VAL A 19 7.48 7.61 2.31
C VAL A 19 8.12 7.63 0.93
N ALA A 20 9.11 6.77 0.72
CA ALA A 20 9.69 6.49 -0.58
C ALA A 20 8.97 5.32 -1.26
N PRO A 21 9.12 5.12 -2.58
CA PRO A 21 8.46 4.03 -3.31
C PRO A 21 8.77 2.62 -2.77
N HIS A 22 9.94 2.42 -2.18
CA HIS A 22 10.40 1.16 -1.60
C HIS A 22 10.36 1.12 -0.07
N SER A 23 9.78 2.14 0.59
CA SER A 23 9.69 2.14 2.05
C SER A 23 8.82 0.99 2.53
N ASP A 24 9.37 0.17 3.43
CA ASP A 24 8.63 -0.89 4.09
C ASP A 24 7.60 -0.29 5.07
N PHE A 25 6.35 -0.73 4.95
CA PHE A 25 5.24 -0.22 5.75
C PHE A 25 5.43 -0.43 7.25
N PHE A 26 6.01 -1.56 7.66
CA PHE A 26 6.21 -1.90 9.07
C PHE A 26 7.41 -1.16 9.66
N GLU A 27 8.48 -0.95 8.88
CA GLU A 27 9.60 -0.09 9.29
C GLU A 27 9.17 1.37 9.50
N LEU A 28 8.14 1.82 8.78
CA LEU A 28 7.52 3.14 8.97
C LEU A 28 6.57 3.22 10.17
N GLY A 29 6.47 2.15 10.99
CA GLY A 29 5.60 2.09 12.17
C GLY A 29 4.18 1.61 11.89
N GLY A 30 3.94 1.00 10.73
CA GLY A 30 2.69 0.34 10.40
C GLY A 30 2.42 -0.91 11.24
N ASP A 31 1.15 -1.22 11.44
CA ASP A 31 0.67 -2.44 12.08
C ASP A 31 -0.46 -3.08 11.27
N SER A 32 -1.03 -4.19 11.75
CA SER A 32 -2.10 -4.92 11.06
C SER A 32 -3.38 -4.09 10.88
N LEU A 33 -3.71 -3.21 11.84
CA LEU A 33 -4.88 -2.34 11.75
C LEU A 33 -4.66 -1.26 10.69
N LEU A 34 -3.48 -0.64 10.67
CA LEU A 34 -3.11 0.34 9.67
C LEU A 34 -3.01 -0.29 8.28
N ALA A 35 -2.46 -1.50 8.16
CA ALA A 35 -2.42 -2.22 6.89
C ALA A 35 -3.83 -2.53 6.35
N THR A 36 -4.76 -2.93 7.22
CA THR A 36 -6.18 -3.10 6.85
C THR A 36 -6.79 -1.81 6.29
N ARG A 37 -6.43 -0.65 6.88
CA ARG A 37 -6.87 0.67 6.38
C ARG A 37 -6.26 1.00 5.01
N VAL A 38 -4.99 0.66 4.79
CA VAL A 38 -4.32 0.79 3.48
C VAL A 38 -5.01 -0.08 2.44
N LEU A 39 -5.22 -1.36 2.71
CA LEU A 39 -5.92 -2.30 1.81
C LEU A 39 -7.31 -1.79 1.44
N SER A 40 -8.07 -1.30 2.44
CA SER A 40 -9.39 -0.71 2.21
C SER A 40 -9.34 0.56 1.35
N ALA A 41 -8.29 1.38 1.49
CA ALA A 41 -8.11 2.58 0.66
C ALA A 41 -7.72 2.22 -0.77
N ILE A 42 -6.84 1.25 -0.95
CA ILE A 42 -6.47 0.72 -2.27
C ILE A 42 -7.71 0.20 -2.99
N ALA A 43 -8.54 -0.62 -2.32
CA ALA A 43 -9.77 -1.14 -2.90
C ALA A 43 -10.73 -0.03 -3.37
N ARG A 44 -10.90 1.03 -2.59
CA ARG A 44 -11.74 2.18 -2.95
C ARG A 44 -11.17 2.99 -4.11
N ASP A 45 -9.87 3.25 -4.09
CA ASP A 45 -9.23 4.20 -5.01
C ASP A 45 -8.88 3.56 -6.37
N PHE A 46 -8.68 2.24 -6.41
CA PHE A 46 -8.31 1.48 -7.62
C PHE A 46 -9.38 0.49 -8.09
N GLY A 47 -10.39 0.19 -7.27
CA GLY A 47 -11.41 -0.81 -7.61
C GLY A 47 -10.90 -2.25 -7.60
N THR A 48 -9.75 -2.51 -6.96
CA THR A 48 -9.14 -3.83 -6.86
C THR A 48 -8.79 -4.13 -5.41
N GLU A 49 -9.28 -5.24 -4.89
CA GLU A 49 -8.95 -5.73 -3.56
C GLU A 49 -7.64 -6.51 -3.62
N LEU A 50 -6.68 -6.13 -2.77
CA LEU A 50 -5.49 -6.93 -2.49
C LEU A 50 -5.73 -7.74 -1.21
N SER A 51 -5.20 -8.96 -1.19
CA SER A 51 -5.25 -9.80 0.00
C SER A 51 -4.23 -9.36 1.05
N TRP A 52 -4.36 -9.91 2.26
CA TRP A 52 -3.32 -9.78 3.29
C TRP A 52 -1.98 -10.37 2.83
N ASP A 53 -2.01 -11.50 2.13
CA ASP A 53 -0.82 -12.17 1.62
C ASP A 53 -0.10 -11.28 0.57
N ASP A 54 -0.85 -10.63 -0.32
CA ASP A 54 -0.30 -9.64 -1.27
C ASP A 54 0.40 -8.48 -0.55
N PHE A 55 -0.14 -8.07 0.60
CA PHE A 55 0.40 -6.97 1.38
C PHE A 55 1.74 -7.33 2.01
N ILE A 56 1.82 -8.47 2.70
CA ILE A 56 3.01 -8.87 3.45
C ILE A 56 4.15 -9.36 2.56
N GLU A 57 3.86 -9.81 1.34
CA GLU A 57 4.89 -10.27 0.40
C GLU A 57 5.86 -9.15 0.01
N ASN A 58 5.34 -7.93 -0.21
CA ASN A 58 6.16 -6.75 -0.47
C ASN A 58 5.40 -5.50 0.02
N PRO A 59 5.52 -5.16 1.31
CA PRO A 59 4.74 -4.12 1.97
C PRO A 59 5.27 -2.70 1.65
N SER A 60 5.64 -2.45 0.39
CA SER A 60 6.09 -1.16 -0.10
C SER A 60 5.11 -0.58 -1.13
N PRO A 61 5.08 0.75 -1.33
CA PRO A 61 4.23 1.34 -2.36
C PRO A 61 4.44 0.75 -3.76
N ASP A 62 5.68 0.52 -4.18
CA ASP A 62 5.98 -0.12 -5.47
C ASP A 62 5.55 -1.59 -5.50
N GLY A 63 5.75 -2.32 -4.40
CA GLY A 63 5.31 -3.72 -4.28
C GLY A 63 3.81 -3.87 -4.46
N LEU A 64 3.04 -3.09 -3.69
CA LEU A 64 1.58 -3.09 -3.79
C LEU A 64 1.10 -2.60 -5.16
N PHE A 65 1.76 -1.60 -5.75
CA PHE A 65 1.39 -1.12 -7.08
C PHE A 65 1.64 -2.19 -8.15
N ALA A 66 2.76 -2.92 -8.08
CA ALA A 66 3.03 -4.04 -8.96
C ALA A 66 1.94 -5.12 -8.87
N LYS A 67 1.48 -5.45 -7.65
CA LYS A 67 0.37 -6.41 -7.45
C LYS A 67 -0.93 -5.95 -8.09
N LEU A 68 -1.29 -4.66 -7.97
CA LEU A 68 -2.45 -4.10 -8.67
C LEU A 68 -2.32 -4.27 -10.19
N THR A 69 -1.15 -3.97 -10.77
CA THR A 69 -0.96 -4.14 -12.22
C THR A 69 -0.99 -5.61 -12.68
N ALA A 70 -0.65 -6.56 -11.81
CA ALA A 70 -0.72 -7.98 -12.10
C ALA A 70 -2.15 -8.53 -11.99
N ALA A 71 -2.96 -8.01 -11.06
CA ALA A 71 -4.34 -8.42 -10.84
C ALA A 71 -5.32 -7.89 -11.90
N VAL A 72 -5.00 -6.79 -12.58
CA VAL A 72 -5.85 -6.15 -13.61
C VAL A 72 -5.66 -6.80 -15.01
N ARG A 73 -5.26 -8.07 -15.08
CA ARG A 73 -5.16 -8.82 -16.35
C ARG A 73 -6.44 -9.58 -16.69
#